data_AF-A0A6B3II87-F1
#
_entry.id   AF-A0A6B3II87-F1
#
_cell.length_a   1.000
_cell.length_b   1.000
_cell.length_c   1.000
_cell.angle_alpha   90.00
_cell.angle_beta   90.00
_cell.angle_gamma   90.00
#
_symmetry.space_group_name_H-M   'P 1'
#
loop_
_entity.id
_entity.type
_entity.pdbx_description
1 polymer ?
#
loop_
_entity_poly.entity_id
_entity_poly.type
_entity_poly.pdbx_seq_one_letter_code
_entity_poly.pdbx_strand_id
1 'polypeptide(L)'
;RRNEGTLRPGDVYAINDPYHGGTHLPDVTVVTPVFHEGELQFLVASRGHHAEIGGTTPGSMPAFSRTIHEEGVLFDNWLLVRDGRLREPETRELLTSAPYPSRSPDTNLADLRAQIAANEKGIVELRRMVEQFGADVVKAYMGHVQDNAEESVRRIVALLHDGGFRYETDGGAVI
;
A
#
# COMPACT_ATOMS: atom_id res chain seq x y z
N ARG A 1 13.98 2.68 -1.37
CA ARG A 1 15.28 2.75 -0.65
C ARG A 1 15.53 1.50 0.20
N ARG A 2 14.68 1.13 1.17
CA ARG A 2 14.96 -0.05 2.03
C ARG A 2 15.07 -1.40 1.30
N ASN A 3 14.34 -1.57 0.18
CA ASN A 3 14.44 -2.76 -0.67
C ASN A 3 15.28 -2.56 -1.95
N GLU A 4 16.06 -1.49 -2.02
CA GLU A 4 16.83 -1.19 -3.22
C GLU A 4 17.86 -2.30 -3.49
N GLY A 5 17.80 -2.90 -4.68
CA GLY A 5 18.65 -4.03 -5.07
C GLY A 5 18.34 -5.37 -4.39
N THR A 6 17.30 -5.46 -3.54
CA THR A 6 16.97 -6.71 -2.81
C THR A 6 15.64 -7.35 -3.21
N LEU A 7 14.81 -6.63 -3.98
CA LEU A 7 13.57 -7.18 -4.54
C LEU A 7 13.86 -8.37 -5.44
N ARG A 8 13.05 -9.43 -5.34
CA ARG A 8 13.14 -10.61 -6.19
C ARG A 8 11.81 -10.92 -6.89
N PRO A 9 11.85 -11.55 -8.07
CA PRO A 9 10.65 -12.06 -8.70
C PRO A 9 9.86 -12.98 -7.75
N GLY A 10 8.55 -12.77 -7.64
CA GLY A 10 7.66 -13.57 -6.79
C GLY A 10 7.65 -13.18 -5.31
N ASP A 11 8.44 -12.19 -4.89
CA ASP A 11 8.28 -11.60 -3.57
C ASP A 11 6.95 -10.84 -3.45
N VAL A 12 6.37 -10.78 -2.26
CA VAL A 12 5.23 -9.90 -1.97
C VAL A 12 5.44 -9.22 -0.63
N TYR A 13 5.11 -7.93 -0.54
CA TYR A 13 5.33 -7.09 0.63
C TYR A 13 4.02 -6.48 1.13
N ALA A 14 3.82 -6.39 2.45
CA ALA A 14 2.75 -5.63 3.10
C ALA A 14 3.30 -4.36 3.76
N ILE A 15 2.56 -3.26 3.60
CA ILE A 15 2.90 -1.94 4.15
C ILE A 15 1.63 -1.27 4.64
N ASN A 16 1.59 -0.87 5.91
CA ASN A 16 0.58 0.05 6.46
C ASN A 16 1.22 1.20 7.26
N ASP A 17 2.55 1.30 7.26
CA ASP A 17 3.28 2.32 7.99
C ASP A 17 2.98 3.73 7.45
N PRO A 18 2.33 4.62 8.24
CA PRO A 18 1.98 5.95 7.79
C PRO A 18 3.19 6.83 7.48
N TYR A 19 4.34 6.56 8.09
CA TYR A 19 5.58 7.30 7.82
C TYR A 19 6.15 7.01 6.41
N HIS A 20 5.68 5.95 5.76
CA HIS A 20 6.18 5.48 4.46
C HIS A 20 5.06 5.26 3.43
N GLY A 21 3.92 5.95 3.57
CA GLY A 21 2.84 5.97 2.58
C GLY A 21 1.55 5.25 2.97
N GLY A 22 1.44 4.76 4.21
CA GLY A 22 0.16 4.39 4.81
C GLY A 22 -0.70 5.64 5.12
N THR A 23 -2.02 5.48 5.11
CA THR A 23 -2.98 6.50 5.57
C THR A 23 -3.24 6.34 7.07
N HIS A 24 -3.49 5.10 7.49
CA HIS A 24 -3.64 4.62 8.85
C HIS A 24 -3.42 3.10 8.86
N LEU A 25 -3.16 2.50 10.02
CA LEU A 25 -2.80 1.08 10.10
C LEU A 25 -3.81 0.09 9.48
N PRO A 26 -5.12 0.35 9.50
CA PRO A 26 -6.09 -0.55 8.86
C PRO A 26 -5.94 -0.65 7.35
N ASP A 27 -5.41 0.38 6.68
CA ASP A 27 -5.23 0.37 5.23
C ASP A 27 -3.91 -0.32 4.85
N VAL A 28 -3.97 -1.63 4.67
CA VAL A 28 -2.81 -2.45 4.30
C VAL A 28 -2.63 -2.43 2.78
N THR A 29 -1.44 -2.01 2.34
CA THR A 29 -1.02 -2.05 0.93
C THR A 29 -0.16 -3.28 0.69
N VAL A 30 -0.57 -4.14 -0.22
CA VAL A 30 0.20 -5.32 -0.65
C VAL A 30 0.82 -5.04 -2.00
N VAL A 31 2.14 -5.16 -2.12
CA VAL A 31 2.93 -4.78 -3.30
C VAL A 31 3.73 -5.98 -3.81
N THR A 32 3.65 -6.22 -5.11
CA THR A 32 4.36 -7.30 -5.81
C THR A 32 5.21 -6.71 -6.95
N PRO A 33 6.55 -6.85 -6.92
CA PRO A 33 7.40 -6.44 -8.02
C PRO A 33 7.29 -7.39 -9.22
N VAL A 34 7.22 -6.81 -10.42
CA VAL A 34 7.11 -7.54 -11.69
C VAL A 34 8.38 -7.35 -12.48
N PHE A 35 9.07 -8.46 -12.72
CA PHE A 35 10.31 -8.50 -13.49
C PHE A 35 10.08 -8.98 -14.92
N HIS A 36 10.90 -8.49 -15.84
CA HIS A 36 11.02 -8.96 -17.22
C HIS A 36 12.51 -8.93 -17.58
N GLU A 37 13.02 -10.02 -18.16
CA GLU A 37 14.44 -10.15 -18.53
C GLU A 37 15.44 -9.86 -17.39
N GLY A 38 15.07 -10.21 -16.15
CA GLY A 38 15.89 -10.01 -14.96
C GLY A 38 15.83 -8.61 -14.35
N GLU A 39 15.13 -7.68 -15.01
CA GLU A 39 15.02 -6.28 -14.58
C GLU A 39 13.63 -5.98 -14.01
N LEU A 40 13.57 -5.14 -12.98
CA LEU A 40 12.31 -4.68 -12.40
C LEU A 40 11.61 -3.74 -13.40
N GLN A 41 10.43 -4.13 -13.88
CA GLN A 41 9.69 -3.35 -14.86
C GLN A 41 8.50 -2.59 -14.26
N PHE A 42 7.78 -3.23 -13.33
CA PHE A 42 6.54 -2.69 -12.78
C PHE A 42 6.39 -3.07 -11.31
N LEU A 43 5.52 -2.34 -10.61
CA LEU A 43 4.97 -2.72 -9.32
C LEU A 43 3.46 -2.88 -9.48
N VAL A 44 2.91 -3.99 -9.01
CA VAL A 44 1.47 -4.18 -8.88
C VAL A 44 1.12 -4.09 -7.40
N ALA A 45 0.10 -3.30 -7.08
CA ALA A 45 -0.31 -3.11 -5.69
C ALA A 45 -1.83 -3.14 -5.55
N SER A 46 -2.29 -3.63 -4.41
CA SER A 46 -3.66 -3.52 -3.94
C SER A 46 -3.66 -2.96 -2.53
N ARG A 47 -4.68 -2.16 -2.19
CA ARG A 47 -4.90 -1.65 -0.84
C ARG A 47 -6.27 -2.11 -0.36
N GLY A 48 -6.30 -2.68 0.85
CA GLY A 48 -7.50 -3.19 1.49
C GLY A 48 -7.60 -2.65 2.90
N HIS A 49 -8.82 -2.34 3.34
CA HIS A 49 -9.09 -1.90 4.70
C HIS A 49 -9.39 -3.10 5.59
N HIS A 50 -8.52 -3.38 6.54
CA HIS A 50 -8.67 -4.44 7.52
C HIS A 50 -9.53 -3.94 8.68
N ALA A 51 -10.72 -4.50 8.86
CA ALA A 51 -11.67 -4.07 9.88
C ALA A 51 -11.13 -4.16 11.33
N GLU A 52 -10.10 -4.97 11.55
CA GLU A 52 -9.42 -5.17 12.82
C GLU A 52 -7.92 -5.29 12.55
N ILE A 53 -7.08 -4.55 13.27
CA ILE A 53 -5.62 -4.60 13.13
C ILE A 53 -4.92 -4.55 14.50
N GLY A 54 -5.66 -4.74 15.59
CA GLY A 54 -5.20 -4.58 16.96
C GLY A 54 -5.48 -3.19 17.51
N GLY A 55 -4.58 -2.70 18.35
CA GLY A 55 -4.67 -1.38 18.99
C GLY A 55 -5.35 -1.44 20.37
N THR A 56 -5.40 -0.31 21.06
CA THR A 56 -5.94 -0.22 22.44
C THR A 56 -7.45 -0.47 22.51
N THR A 57 -8.19 -0.20 21.42
CA THR A 57 -9.64 -0.44 21.32
C THR A 57 -9.99 -1.27 20.08
N PRO A 58 -11.10 -2.04 20.09
CA PRO A 58 -11.61 -2.68 18.88
C PRO A 58 -11.97 -1.65 17.79
N GLY A 59 -11.90 -2.05 16.52
CA GLY A 59 -12.40 -1.22 15.42
C GLY A 59 -11.40 -0.22 14.84
N SER A 60 -10.10 -0.55 14.92
CA SER A 60 -9.07 -0.07 13.99
C SER A 60 -8.59 1.39 14.12
N MET A 61 -9.32 2.27 14.85
CA MET A 61 -8.94 3.66 15.12
C MET A 61 -9.18 4.08 16.59
N PRO A 62 -8.26 3.75 17.51
CA PRO A 62 -8.35 4.18 18.91
C PRO A 62 -8.20 5.70 19.06
N ALA A 63 -9.23 6.36 19.59
CA ALA A 63 -9.31 7.82 19.69
C ALA A 63 -8.29 8.48 20.65
N PHE A 64 -7.66 7.70 21.53
CA PHE A 64 -6.78 8.22 22.60
C PHE A 64 -5.34 7.72 22.51
N SER A 65 -4.94 7.15 21.37
CA SER A 65 -3.55 6.79 21.13
C SER A 65 -2.64 8.01 21.18
N ARG A 66 -1.49 7.82 21.82
CA ARG A 66 -0.38 8.78 21.93
C ARG A 66 0.81 8.35 21.06
N THR A 67 0.89 7.06 20.74
CA THR A 67 1.93 6.50 19.87
C THR A 67 1.32 5.52 18.86
N ILE A 68 1.97 5.37 17.70
CA ILE A 68 1.50 4.48 16.63
C ILE A 68 1.35 3.02 17.07
N HIS A 69 2.15 2.58 18.06
CA HIS A 69 2.07 1.22 18.58
C HIS A 69 0.75 0.94 19.30
N GLU A 70 0.10 1.96 19.86
CA GLU A 70 -1.22 1.86 20.50
C GLU A 70 -2.36 1.75 19.48
N GLU A 71 -2.08 1.98 18.19
CA GLU A 71 -3.06 1.90 17.10
C GLU A 71 -3.16 0.49 16.49
N GLY A 72 -2.18 -0.38 16.73
CA GLY A 72 -2.22 -1.78 16.32
C GLY A 72 -0.95 -2.30 15.67
N VAL A 73 -1.12 -3.34 14.84
CA VAL A 73 -0.02 -4.06 14.20
C VAL A 73 0.51 -3.26 13.01
N LEU A 74 1.80 -2.96 13.06
CA LEU A 74 2.53 -2.24 12.03
C LEU A 74 3.21 -3.23 11.07
N PHE A 75 2.80 -3.20 9.81
CA PHE A 75 3.53 -3.79 8.69
C PHE A 75 4.48 -2.74 8.12
N ASP A 76 5.69 -2.70 8.67
CA ASP A 76 6.78 -1.89 8.13
C ASP A 76 7.58 -2.71 7.11
N ASN A 77 7.19 -2.61 5.83
CA ASN A 77 7.85 -3.32 4.73
C ASN A 77 7.95 -4.84 4.96
N TRP A 78 6.85 -5.43 5.41
CA TRP A 78 6.79 -6.83 5.83
C TRP A 78 6.77 -7.77 4.62
N LEU A 79 7.73 -8.69 4.55
CA LEU A 79 7.79 -9.70 3.50
C LEU A 79 6.70 -10.77 3.72
N LEU A 80 5.66 -10.77 2.89
CA LEU A 80 4.59 -11.77 2.94
C LEU A 80 4.96 -13.06 2.21
N VAL A 81 5.52 -12.95 1.00
CA VAL A 81 5.83 -14.12 0.16
C VAL A 81 7.28 -14.07 -0.25
N ARG A 82 7.95 -15.22 -0.21
CA ARG A 82 9.33 -15.42 -0.65
C ARG A 82 9.46 -16.82 -1.24
N ASP A 83 10.13 -16.94 -2.38
CA ASP A 83 10.39 -18.23 -3.04
C ASP A 83 9.11 -19.07 -3.23
N GLY A 84 8.00 -18.41 -3.58
CA GLY A 84 6.68 -19.03 -3.76
C GLY A 84 5.98 -19.47 -2.47
N ARG A 85 6.57 -19.23 -1.30
CA ARG A 85 6.00 -19.57 0.00
C ARG A 85 5.43 -18.34 0.69
N LEU A 86 4.14 -18.40 1.04
CA LEU A 86 3.54 -17.48 1.99
C LEU A 86 4.16 -17.68 3.38
N ARG A 87 4.71 -16.62 3.96
CA ARG A 87 5.25 -16.55 5.32
C ARG A 87 4.14 -16.44 6.35
N GLU A 88 3.17 -17.35 6.26
CA GLU A 88 1.94 -17.31 7.06
C GLU A 88 2.19 -17.49 8.56
N PRO A 89 2.99 -18.48 9.02
CA PRO A 89 3.33 -18.59 10.44
C PRO A 89 3.98 -17.33 10.98
N GLU A 90 4.91 -16.74 10.23
CA GLU A 90 5.62 -15.52 10.63
C GLU A 90 4.68 -14.31 10.66
N THR A 91 3.76 -14.22 9.69
CA THR A 91 2.78 -13.13 9.62
C THR A 91 1.74 -13.26 10.74
N ARG A 92 1.33 -14.50 11.06
CA ARG A 92 0.49 -14.76 12.23
C ARG A 92 1.18 -14.34 13.51
N GLU A 93 2.45 -14.73 13.68
CA GLU A 93 3.25 -14.36 14.85
C GLU A 93 3.31 -12.84 15.01
N LEU A 94 3.58 -12.09 13.93
CA LEU A 94 3.55 -10.63 13.94
C LEU A 94 2.19 -10.09 14.41
N LEU A 95 1.09 -10.65 13.90
CA LEU A 95 -0.28 -10.23 14.24
C LEU A 95 -0.64 -10.53 15.70
N THR A 96 -0.09 -11.58 16.30
CA THR A 96 -0.45 -12.05 17.65
C THR A 96 0.53 -11.64 18.75
N SER A 97 1.76 -11.23 18.40
CA SER A 97 2.82 -10.90 19.37
C SER A 97 3.06 -9.41 19.56
N ALA A 98 2.43 -8.55 18.77
CA ALA A 98 2.49 -7.11 18.97
C ALA A 98 1.96 -6.69 20.36
N PRO A 99 2.42 -5.57 20.94
CA PRO A 99 1.92 -5.09 22.25
C PRO A 99 0.39 -4.95 22.32
N TYR A 100 -0.22 -4.57 21.20
CA TYR A 100 -1.66 -4.50 21.01
C TYR A 100 -2.05 -5.36 19.79
N PRO A 101 -2.13 -6.68 19.97
CA PRO A 101 -2.23 -7.63 18.87
C PRO A 101 -3.59 -7.56 18.19
N SER A 102 -3.66 -8.06 16.97
CA SER A 102 -4.94 -8.21 16.28
C SER A 102 -5.85 -9.17 17.05
N ARG A 103 -7.13 -8.79 17.16
CA ARG A 103 -8.18 -9.62 17.74
C ARG A 103 -8.74 -10.64 16.75
N SER A 104 -8.40 -10.52 15.46
CA SER A 104 -8.92 -11.40 14.40
C SER A 104 -7.82 -11.77 13.38
N PRO A 105 -6.72 -12.42 13.83
CA PRO A 105 -5.58 -12.74 12.96
C PRO A 105 -5.96 -13.65 11.78
N ASP A 106 -6.96 -14.52 11.93
CA ASP A 106 -7.45 -15.38 10.84
C ASP A 106 -8.09 -14.56 9.71
N THR A 107 -8.86 -13.52 10.07
CA THR A 107 -9.46 -12.60 9.09
C THR A 107 -8.38 -11.79 8.40
N ASN A 108 -7.40 -11.27 9.16
CA ASN A 108 -6.27 -10.55 8.55
C ASN A 108 -5.51 -11.40 7.54
N LEU A 109 -5.23 -12.67 7.87
CA LEU A 109 -4.55 -13.57 6.94
C LEU A 109 -5.41 -13.88 5.71
N ALA A 110 -6.73 -13.99 5.86
CA ALA A 110 -7.65 -14.15 4.73
C ALA A 110 -7.63 -12.92 3.81
N ASP A 111 -7.67 -11.71 4.36
CA ASP A 111 -7.59 -10.46 3.61
C ASP A 111 -6.25 -10.34 2.87
N LEU A 112 -5.12 -10.65 3.54
CA LEU A 112 -3.79 -10.65 2.91
C LEU A 112 -3.71 -11.65 1.75
N ARG A 113 -4.27 -12.85 1.90
CA ARG A 113 -4.34 -13.84 0.81
C ARG A 113 -5.19 -13.32 -0.36
N ALA A 114 -6.30 -12.66 -0.08
CA ALA A 114 -7.14 -12.05 -1.12
C ALA A 114 -6.39 -10.94 -1.88
N GLN A 115 -5.64 -10.10 -1.18
CA GLN A 115 -4.80 -9.06 -1.79
C GLN A 115 -3.66 -9.64 -2.64
N ILE A 116 -3.00 -10.71 -2.15
CA ILE A 116 -2.00 -11.44 -2.94
C ILE A 116 -2.64 -11.97 -4.24
N ALA A 117 -3.81 -12.58 -4.16
CA ALA A 117 -4.53 -13.08 -5.34
C ALA A 117 -4.94 -11.96 -6.30
N ALA A 118 -5.35 -10.79 -5.77
CA ALA A 118 -5.66 -9.62 -6.58
C ALA A 118 -4.42 -9.10 -7.32
N ASN A 119 -3.26 -9.03 -6.66
CA ASN A 119 -2.01 -8.66 -7.30
C ASN A 119 -1.61 -9.67 -8.38
N GLU A 120 -1.69 -10.97 -8.11
CA GLU A 120 -1.42 -12.02 -9.11
C GLU A 120 -2.31 -11.86 -10.35
N LYS A 121 -3.60 -11.55 -10.16
CA LYS A 121 -4.49 -11.25 -11.28
C LYS A 121 -4.04 -10.01 -12.06
N GLY A 122 -3.65 -8.95 -11.36
CA GLY A 122 -3.10 -7.74 -11.97
C GLY A 122 -1.82 -8.01 -12.79
N ILE A 123 -0.95 -8.88 -12.29
CA ILE A 123 0.29 -9.30 -12.99
C ILE A 123 -0.05 -10.07 -14.27
N VAL A 124 -1.03 -10.98 -14.23
CA VAL A 124 -1.47 -11.73 -15.42
C VAL A 124 -1.97 -10.77 -16.51
N GLU A 125 -2.83 -9.81 -16.17
CA GLU A 125 -3.36 -8.86 -17.16
C GLU A 125 -2.29 -7.88 -17.65
N LEU A 126 -1.40 -7.42 -16.76
CA LEU A 126 -0.25 -6.60 -17.14
C LEU A 126 0.66 -7.33 -18.14
N ARG A 127 0.97 -8.60 -17.89
CA ARG A 127 1.78 -9.42 -18.81
C ARG A 127 1.10 -9.58 -20.17
N ARG A 128 -0.22 -9.78 -20.21
CA ARG A 128 -0.98 -9.83 -21.46
C ARG A 128 -0.91 -8.52 -22.24
N MET A 129 -1.03 -7.38 -21.56
CA MET A 129 -0.86 -6.07 -22.20
C MET A 129 0.56 -5.88 -22.76
N VAL A 130 1.58 -6.28 -21.99
CA VAL A 130 2.98 -6.22 -22.43
C VAL A 130 3.25 -7.16 -23.61
N GLU A 131 2.67 -8.36 -23.62
CA GLU A 131 2.78 -9.30 -24.74
C GLU A 131 2.13 -8.75 -26.01
N GLN A 132 0.96 -8.10 -25.87
CA GLN A 132 0.22 -7.56 -27.01
C GLN A 132 0.84 -6.28 -27.58
N PHE A 133 1.30 -5.37 -26.72
CA PHE A 133 1.68 -4.00 -27.12
C PHE A 133 3.18 -3.71 -26.99
N GLY A 134 3.94 -4.56 -26.29
CA GLY A 134 5.33 -4.32 -25.93
C GLY A 134 5.48 -3.48 -24.66
N ALA A 135 6.54 -3.75 -23.89
CA ALA A 135 6.79 -3.09 -22.60
C ALA A 135 6.98 -1.57 -22.73
N ASP A 136 7.69 -1.12 -23.78
CA ASP A 136 7.95 0.30 -24.00
C ASP A 136 6.68 1.10 -24.28
N VAL A 137 5.75 0.53 -25.05
CA VAL A 137 4.45 1.16 -25.33
C VAL A 137 3.62 1.24 -24.06
N VAL A 138 3.53 0.14 -23.29
CA VAL A 138 2.80 0.15 -22.01
C VAL A 138 3.34 1.21 -21.06
N LYS A 139 4.67 1.28 -20.90
CA LYS A 139 5.33 2.31 -20.06
C LYS A 139 5.09 3.73 -20.57
N ALA A 140 5.17 3.96 -21.89
CA ALA A 140 4.89 5.26 -22.47
C ALA A 140 3.46 5.72 -22.16
N TYR A 141 2.47 4.83 -22.30
CA TYR A 141 1.09 5.14 -21.95
C TYR A 141 0.88 5.36 -20.46
N MET A 142 1.58 4.63 -19.58
CA MET A 142 1.57 4.93 -18.13
C MET A 142 2.08 6.35 -17.85
N GLY A 143 3.14 6.79 -18.55
CA GLY A 143 3.64 8.16 -18.49
C GLY A 143 2.60 9.18 -19.00
N HIS A 144 2.01 8.94 -20.16
CA HIS A 144 0.99 9.82 -20.72
C HIS A 144 -0.24 10.00 -19.82
N VAL A 145 -0.66 8.97 -19.09
CA VAL A 145 -1.73 9.08 -18.09
C VAL A 145 -1.34 10.03 -16.96
N GLN A 146 -0.09 9.96 -16.47
CA GLN A 146 0.42 10.85 -15.43
C GLN A 146 0.56 12.29 -15.94
N ASP A 147 1.17 12.48 -17.12
CA ASP A 147 1.35 13.79 -17.75
C ASP A 147 -0.01 14.47 -17.98
N ASN A 148 -1.01 13.71 -18.45
CA ASN A 148 -2.35 14.24 -18.66
C ASN A 148 -3.04 14.63 -17.33
N ALA A 149 -2.86 13.84 -16.27
CA ALA A 149 -3.39 14.17 -14.96
C ALA A 149 -2.74 15.46 -14.40
N GLU A 150 -1.42 15.58 -14.51
CA GLU A 150 -0.68 16.78 -14.12
C GLU A 150 -1.15 18.02 -14.90
N GLU A 151 -1.21 17.92 -16.23
CA GLU A 151 -1.62 19.01 -17.10
C GLU A 151 -3.06 19.46 -16.84
N SER A 152 -3.96 18.51 -16.55
CA SER A 152 -5.35 18.81 -16.20
C SER A 152 -5.43 19.65 -14.91
N VAL A 153 -4.67 19.28 -13.88
CA VAL A 153 -4.60 20.06 -12.63
C VAL A 153 -3.92 21.41 -12.86
N ARG A 154 -2.82 21.44 -13.62
CA ARG A 154 -2.07 22.67 -13.95
C ARG A 154 -2.96 23.72 -14.60
N ARG A 155 -3.82 23.32 -15.54
CA ARG A 155 -4.78 24.23 -16.19
C ARG A 155 -5.78 24.83 -15.21
N ILE A 156 -6.31 24.04 -14.29
CA ILE A 156 -7.25 24.54 -13.27
C ILE A 156 -6.54 25.54 -12.35
N VAL A 157 -5.34 25.20 -11.89
CA VAL A 157 -4.55 26.08 -11.02
C VAL A 157 -4.21 27.40 -11.70
N ALA A 158 -3.91 27.40 -13.00
CA ALA A 158 -3.61 28.62 -13.76
C ALA A 158 -4.81 29.59 -13.89
N LEU A 159 -6.04 29.12 -13.63
CA LEU A 159 -7.24 29.97 -13.61
C LEU A 159 -7.51 30.59 -12.24
N LEU A 160 -6.81 30.16 -11.19
CA LEU A 160 -6.95 30.74 -9.87
C LEU A 160 -6.29 32.12 -9.84
N HIS A 161 -6.98 33.09 -9.26
CA HIS A 161 -6.39 34.40 -8.97
C HIS A 161 -5.50 34.31 -7.73
N ASP A 162 -4.41 35.07 -7.71
CA ASP A 162 -3.58 35.22 -6.53
C ASP A 162 -4.42 35.69 -5.34
N GLY A 163 -4.22 35.06 -4.19
CA GLY A 163 -4.97 35.35 -2.98
C GLY A 163 -4.49 34.56 -1.79
N GLY A 164 -5.07 34.84 -0.63
CA GLY A 164 -4.86 34.10 0.60
C GLY A 164 -6.20 33.78 1.23
N PHE A 165 -6.35 32.55 1.70
CA PHE A 165 -7.49 32.11 2.48
C PHE A 165 -7.00 31.59 3.82
N ARG A 166 -7.85 31.72 4.83
CA ARG A 166 -7.58 31.28 6.18
C ARG A 166 -8.87 30.69 6.73
N TYR A 167 -8.87 29.39 7.03
CA TYR A 167 -10.05 28.66 7.47
C TYR A 167 -9.83 28.09 8.86
N GLU A 168 -10.60 28.57 9.83
CA GLU A 168 -10.59 28.02 11.18
C GLU A 168 -11.44 26.75 11.24
N THR A 169 -10.80 25.66 11.64
CA THR A 169 -11.43 24.35 11.83
C THR A 169 -12.10 24.26 13.21
N ASP A 170 -12.99 23.29 13.40
CA ASP A 170 -13.70 23.08 14.67
C ASP A 170 -12.75 22.91 15.89
N GLY A 171 -11.52 22.47 15.66
CA GLY A 171 -10.47 22.34 16.68
C GLY A 171 -9.67 23.62 16.96
N GLY A 172 -10.02 24.76 16.35
CA GLY A 172 -9.30 26.04 16.47
C GLY A 172 -7.98 26.11 15.68
N ALA A 173 -7.58 25.02 15.03
CA ALA A 173 -6.47 25.03 14.09
C ALA A 173 -6.89 25.81 12.83
N VAL A 174 -5.94 26.51 12.22
CA VAL A 174 -6.23 27.33 11.06
C VAL A 174 -5.34 26.96 9.90
N ILE A 175 -5.99 26.58 8.79
CA ILE A 175 -5.38 26.14 7.54
C ILE A 175 -5.46 27.28 6.53
#